data_AF-A0A945EF29-F1
#
_entry.id   AF-A0A945EF29-F1
#
_cell.length_a   1.000
_cell.length_b   1.000
_cell.length_c   1.000
_cell.angle_alpha   90.00
_cell.angle_beta   90.00
_cell.angle_gamma   90.00
#
_symmetry.space_group_name_H-M   'P 1'
#
loop_
_entity.id
_entity.type
_entity.pdbx_description
1 polymer ?
#
loop_
_entity_poly.entity_id
_entity_poly.type
_entity_poly.pdbx_seq_one_letter_code
_entity_poly.pdbx_strand_id
1 'polypeptide(L)'
;MKKIFYSFAILSLVFTSCNPMEDIYKEVDAQETIISGEAKFTLTDGDYDDLGLNYGNFSSTDDAKEMLPEFLSDKFPAWGKESLAEVTFKLYQPAYDERSLDVYTVTSQDYADGGHTYGNFSRESHIIDFLNTKYTAPANRLLVSLTYKYYSGSVSTLNNGFLFVNGEWQMATGFTADEYETMGEGYSNFSNEDEALTKIPVFLLEKFRFSGKMAGDIEPIMYKLYVSGSVLSYIANFIYDGAAWSVYNNVVNETIKFGHDGMNWVPDNTIKYTLTSADYELVGNGNYGNFDVRAGKDEESVEARLAKINTILLNNFPSDADGQKYIVTYNIYNGAAGVWSMAVIKSGSAYILQ
;
A
#
# COMPACT_ATOMS: atom_id res chain seq x y z
N MET A 1 28.01 97.32 -30.90
CA MET A 1 28.29 96.18 -30.00
C MET A 1 27.08 95.96 -29.11
N LYS A 2 26.54 94.74 -29.09
CA LYS A 2 25.32 94.32 -28.35
C LYS A 2 25.67 93.86 -26.93
N LYS A 3 24.68 93.95 -26.01
CA LYS A 3 24.18 92.92 -25.06
C LYS A 3 23.63 93.61 -23.79
N ILE A 4 22.30 93.74 -23.61
CA ILE A 4 21.28 92.79 -23.15
C ILE A 4 21.34 92.54 -21.62
N PHE A 5 20.32 93.08 -20.94
CA PHE A 5 19.83 92.80 -19.58
C PHE A 5 19.46 91.33 -19.38
N TYR A 6 19.59 90.76 -18.17
CA TYR A 6 18.65 89.75 -17.67
C TYR A 6 18.59 89.68 -16.14
N SER A 7 17.37 89.79 -15.60
CA SER A 7 16.96 89.52 -14.22
C SER A 7 17.02 88.02 -13.90
N PHE A 8 17.48 87.68 -12.69
CA PHE A 8 17.39 86.33 -12.14
C PHE A 8 16.07 86.16 -11.37
N ALA A 9 15.18 85.29 -11.88
CA ALA A 9 14.07 84.73 -11.12
C ALA A 9 14.54 83.38 -10.54
N ILE A 10 14.46 83.23 -9.22
CA ILE A 10 14.79 81.98 -8.51
C ILE A 10 13.52 81.13 -8.45
N LEU A 11 13.54 79.99 -9.15
CA LEU A 11 12.51 78.96 -9.12
C LEU A 11 12.87 77.93 -8.05
N SER A 12 12.13 77.91 -6.94
CA SER A 12 12.24 76.87 -5.91
C SER A 12 11.42 75.63 -6.30
N LEU A 13 12.09 74.63 -6.87
CA LEU A 13 11.54 73.30 -7.13
C LEU A 13 11.70 72.43 -5.86
N VAL A 14 10.57 72.05 -5.26
CA VAL A 14 10.52 71.02 -4.21
C VAL A 14 10.43 69.68 -4.90
N PHE A 15 11.53 68.92 -4.95
CA PHE A 15 11.52 67.53 -5.38
C PHE A 15 11.06 66.66 -4.20
N THR A 16 9.83 66.18 -4.22
CA THR A 16 9.45 65.01 -3.43
C THR A 16 10.14 63.82 -4.08
N SER A 17 11.26 63.37 -3.51
CA SER A 17 11.82 62.07 -3.89
C SER A 17 10.82 61.00 -3.43
N CYS A 18 9.96 60.51 -4.32
CA CYS A 18 9.42 59.18 -4.15
C CYS A 18 10.63 58.26 -4.04
N ASN A 19 10.66 57.43 -3.00
CA ASN A 19 11.74 56.51 -2.71
C ASN A 19 11.34 55.15 -3.33
N PRO A 20 11.54 54.91 -4.65
CA PRO A 20 11.07 53.69 -5.31
C PRO A 20 11.66 52.43 -4.69
N MET A 21 12.78 52.57 -3.97
CA MET A 21 13.42 51.48 -3.28
C MET A 21 12.62 51.04 -2.03
N GLU A 22 11.92 51.96 -1.35
CA GLU A 22 11.10 51.64 -0.18
C GLU A 22 9.82 50.90 -0.54
N ASP A 23 9.23 51.22 -1.70
CA ASP A 23 8.07 50.48 -2.23
C ASP A 23 8.50 49.08 -2.73
N ILE A 24 9.67 48.96 -3.36
CA ILE A 24 10.26 47.66 -3.74
C ILE A 24 10.62 46.83 -2.50
N TYR A 25 11.21 47.42 -1.45
CA TYR A 25 11.48 46.70 -0.20
C TYR A 25 10.20 46.29 0.51
N LYS A 26 9.13 47.09 0.47
CA LYS A 26 7.81 46.69 1.00
C LYS A 26 7.20 45.54 0.21
N GLU A 27 7.35 45.50 -1.12
CA GLU A 27 6.87 44.39 -1.95
C GLU A 27 7.68 43.10 -1.74
N VAL A 28 8.99 43.21 -1.50
CA VAL A 28 9.88 42.08 -1.23
C VAL A 28 9.75 41.57 0.21
N ASP A 29 9.65 42.45 1.21
CA ASP A 29 9.40 42.07 2.62
C ASP A 29 7.95 41.60 2.84
N ALA A 30 7.00 41.92 1.95
CA ALA A 30 5.64 41.40 1.95
C ALA A 30 5.51 40.00 1.31
N GLN A 31 6.56 39.48 0.66
CA GLN A 31 6.61 38.06 0.33
C GLN A 31 6.98 37.30 1.61
N GLU A 32 5.98 36.69 2.24
CA GLU A 32 6.25 35.71 3.30
C GLU A 32 7.21 34.66 2.75
N THR A 33 8.39 34.54 3.36
CA THR A 33 9.31 33.45 3.06
C THR A 33 8.71 32.17 3.63
N ILE A 34 7.90 31.50 2.81
CA ILE A 34 7.38 30.17 3.11
C ILE A 34 8.57 29.23 3.12
N ILE A 35 8.91 28.70 4.29
CA ILE A 35 9.91 27.64 4.40
C ILE A 35 9.22 26.35 3.93
N SER A 36 9.66 25.81 2.80
CA SER A 36 9.20 24.52 2.31
C SER A 36 10.30 23.47 2.44
N GLY A 37 9.91 22.21 2.66
CA GLY A 37 10.84 21.10 2.81
C GLY A 37 10.23 19.76 2.42
N GLU A 38 11.11 18.77 2.23
CA GLU A 38 10.73 17.37 2.02
C GLU A 38 11.30 16.51 3.13
N ALA A 39 10.46 15.70 3.77
CA ALA A 39 10.87 14.74 4.79
C ALA A 39 10.46 13.32 4.37
N LYS A 40 11.34 12.34 4.66
CA LYS A 40 11.02 10.91 4.55
C LYS A 40 11.51 10.21 5.80
N PHE A 41 10.62 9.63 6.59
CA PHE A 41 11.00 9.00 7.85
C PHE A 41 10.02 7.91 8.28
N THR A 42 10.51 7.03 9.15
CA THR A 42 9.71 6.00 9.82
C THR A 42 9.48 6.43 11.26
N LEU A 43 8.24 6.32 11.75
CA LEU A 43 7.94 6.60 13.14
C LEU A 43 8.69 5.65 14.08
N THR A 44 9.30 6.24 15.10
CA THR A 44 9.99 5.57 16.19
C THR A 44 9.02 5.28 17.34
N ASP A 45 9.41 4.41 18.27
CA ASP A 45 8.60 4.11 19.46
C ASP A 45 8.25 5.38 20.26
N GLY A 46 9.18 6.35 20.34
CA GLY A 46 8.90 7.65 20.97
C GLY A 46 7.89 8.51 20.21
N ASP A 47 7.86 8.45 18.87
CA ASP A 47 6.84 9.17 18.09
C ASP A 47 5.44 8.58 18.37
N TYR A 48 5.31 7.27 18.59
CA TYR A 48 4.02 6.67 19.00
C TYR A 48 3.62 7.05 20.42
N ASP A 49 4.59 7.17 21.35
CA ASP A 49 4.33 7.66 22.70
C ASP A 49 3.78 9.09 22.68
N ASP A 50 4.36 9.98 21.85
CA ASP A 50 3.88 11.35 21.65
C ASP A 50 2.46 11.40 21.05
N LEU A 51 2.14 10.44 20.17
CA LEU A 51 0.80 10.24 19.61
C LEU A 51 -0.19 9.58 20.62
N GLY A 52 0.26 9.16 21.80
CA GLY A 52 -0.56 8.45 22.78
C GLY A 52 -0.91 7.00 22.41
N LEU A 53 -0.15 6.40 21.49
CA LEU A 53 -0.37 5.06 20.96
C LEU A 53 0.46 4.01 21.72
N ASN A 54 -0.07 3.52 22.83
CA ASN A 54 0.62 2.59 23.75
C ASN A 54 1.09 1.26 23.14
N TYR A 55 0.55 0.85 22.00
CA TYR A 55 0.95 -0.39 21.31
C TYR A 55 2.03 -0.15 20.25
N GLY A 56 2.46 1.10 20.04
CA GLY A 56 3.48 1.44 19.05
C GLY A 56 3.02 1.20 17.60
N ASN A 57 1.71 1.32 17.33
CA ASN A 57 1.11 1.13 16.01
C ASN A 57 -0.27 1.81 15.92
N PHE A 58 -0.72 2.04 14.69
CA PHE A 58 -2.09 2.48 14.39
C PHE A 58 -3.02 1.28 14.23
N SER A 59 -4.30 1.44 14.57
CA SER A 59 -5.33 0.39 14.36
C SER A 59 -5.92 0.43 12.96
N SER A 60 -5.86 1.59 12.28
CA SER A 60 -6.27 1.77 10.91
C SER A 60 -5.45 2.85 10.19
N THR A 61 -5.43 2.79 8.87
CA THR A 61 -4.86 3.85 8.02
C THR A 61 -5.59 5.18 8.21
N ASP A 62 -6.88 5.16 8.56
CA ASP A 62 -7.67 6.36 8.78
C ASP A 62 -7.27 7.05 10.10
N ASP A 63 -7.01 6.30 11.17
CA ASP A 63 -6.44 6.84 12.41
C ASP A 63 -5.11 7.55 12.13
N ALA A 64 -4.25 6.94 11.30
CA ALA A 64 -2.99 7.54 10.90
C ALA A 64 -3.19 8.85 10.12
N LYS A 65 -4.17 8.91 9.20
CA LYS A 65 -4.49 10.13 8.44
C LYS A 65 -5.08 11.23 9.30
N GLU A 66 -5.76 10.89 10.40
CA GLU A 66 -6.34 11.84 11.33
C GLU A 66 -5.27 12.41 12.29
N MET A 67 -4.39 11.56 12.81
CA MET A 67 -3.43 11.95 13.86
C MET A 67 -2.12 12.52 13.33
N LEU A 68 -1.62 12.04 12.19
CA LEU A 68 -0.33 12.47 11.65
C LEU A 68 -0.27 13.95 11.20
N PRO A 69 -1.35 14.59 10.72
CA PRO A 69 -1.33 16.03 10.41
C PRO A 69 -0.89 16.92 11.57
N GLU A 70 -1.43 16.74 12.77
CA GLU A 70 -1.08 17.52 13.96
C GLU A 70 0.37 17.21 14.39
N PHE A 71 0.72 15.93 14.44
CA PHE A 71 2.08 15.49 14.73
C PHE A 71 3.12 16.09 13.76
N LEU A 72 2.81 16.18 12.46
CA LEU A 72 3.69 16.81 11.48
C LEU A 72 3.80 18.33 11.66
N SER A 73 2.72 19.00 12.08
CA SER A 73 2.76 20.42 12.44
C SER A 73 3.67 20.68 13.64
N ASP A 74 3.62 19.82 14.66
CA ASP A 74 4.50 19.92 15.83
C ASP A 74 5.96 19.58 15.51
N LYS A 75 6.18 18.59 14.64
CA LYS A 75 7.52 18.17 14.22
C LYS A 75 8.19 19.16 13.27
N PHE A 76 7.40 19.82 12.41
CA PHE A 76 7.86 20.77 11.40
C PHE A 76 7.11 22.12 11.49
N PRO A 77 7.21 22.85 12.61
CA PRO A 77 6.37 24.02 12.89
C PRO A 77 6.65 25.23 11.99
N ALA A 78 7.80 25.22 11.30
CA ALA A 78 8.18 26.28 10.38
C ALA A 78 7.78 25.98 8.93
N TRP A 79 7.31 24.77 8.62
CA TRP A 79 7.06 24.35 7.26
C TRP A 79 5.68 24.81 6.79
N GLY A 80 5.64 25.42 5.62
CA GLY A 80 4.43 25.98 5.02
C GLY A 80 4.08 25.30 3.70
N LYS A 81 3.29 26.00 2.88
CA LYS A 81 2.76 25.49 1.60
C LYS A 81 3.85 24.82 0.74
N GLU A 82 3.46 23.75 0.04
CA GLU A 82 4.34 22.93 -0.83
C GLU A 82 5.34 22.03 -0.10
N SER A 83 5.34 22.01 1.23
CA SER A 83 6.10 21.02 1.99
C SER A 83 5.52 19.61 1.83
N LEU A 84 6.38 18.61 1.85
CA LEU A 84 6.03 17.20 1.68
C LEU A 84 6.61 16.35 2.81
N ALA A 85 5.83 15.38 3.29
CA ALA A 85 6.29 14.39 4.25
C ALA A 85 5.85 13.00 3.82
N GLU A 86 6.78 12.07 3.65
CA GLU A 86 6.54 10.64 3.46
C GLU A 86 6.78 9.95 4.81
N VAL A 87 5.72 9.45 5.42
CA VAL A 87 5.73 8.89 6.78
C VAL A 87 5.45 7.40 6.69
N THR A 88 6.41 6.59 7.11
CA THR A 88 6.23 5.15 7.30
C THR A 88 5.85 4.87 8.75
N PHE A 89 4.79 4.10 8.98
CA PHE A 89 4.31 3.75 10.32
C PHE A 89 3.88 2.28 10.39
N LYS A 90 3.78 1.77 11.61
CA LYS A 90 3.33 0.43 11.96
C LYS A 90 1.80 0.42 11.98
N LEU A 91 1.18 -0.45 11.19
CA LEU A 91 -0.26 -0.71 11.17
C LEU A 91 -0.54 -2.08 11.78
N TYR A 92 -1.48 -2.14 12.71
CA TYR A 92 -1.97 -3.39 13.28
C TYR A 92 -2.83 -4.16 12.28
N GLN A 93 -2.34 -5.32 11.86
CA GLN A 93 -3.00 -6.21 10.92
C GLN A 93 -2.92 -7.64 11.48
N PRO A 94 -3.87 -8.07 12.31
CA PRO A 94 -3.77 -9.36 13.01
C PRO A 94 -3.92 -10.55 12.06
N ALA A 95 -2.97 -11.48 12.15
CA ALA A 95 -3.11 -12.85 11.66
C ALA A 95 -3.38 -13.76 12.85
N TYR A 96 -4.52 -14.46 12.82
CA TYR A 96 -4.97 -15.25 13.95
C TYR A 96 -4.19 -16.56 14.06
N ASP A 97 -3.93 -16.96 15.30
CA ASP A 97 -3.45 -18.25 15.76
C ASP A 97 -4.63 -19.16 16.16
N GLU A 98 -4.39 -20.43 16.46
CA GLU A 98 -5.42 -21.37 16.90
C GLU A 98 -5.84 -21.17 18.37
N ARG A 99 -7.02 -21.66 18.74
CA ARG A 99 -7.48 -21.81 20.14
C ARG A 99 -7.81 -23.24 20.52
N SER A 100 -8.13 -24.04 19.51
CA SER A 100 -8.43 -25.45 19.65
C SER A 100 -7.90 -26.20 18.43
N LEU A 101 -7.65 -27.48 18.62
CA LEU A 101 -7.11 -28.37 17.61
C LEU A 101 -8.04 -29.57 17.43
N ASP A 102 -8.33 -29.92 16.18
CA ASP A 102 -8.78 -31.25 15.79
C ASP A 102 -7.78 -31.86 14.78
N VAL A 103 -7.56 -33.16 14.88
CA VAL A 103 -6.64 -33.90 14.01
C VAL A 103 -7.44 -34.93 13.24
N TYR A 104 -7.48 -34.80 11.92
CA TYR A 104 -8.32 -35.66 11.09
C TYR A 104 -7.57 -36.20 9.87
N THR A 105 -7.83 -37.46 9.53
CA THR A 105 -7.34 -38.09 8.30
C THR A 105 -8.55 -38.42 7.42
N VAL A 106 -8.59 -37.83 6.22
CA VAL A 106 -9.68 -38.05 5.26
C VAL A 106 -9.69 -39.51 4.83
N THR A 107 -10.83 -40.16 5.07
CA THR A 107 -11.03 -41.57 4.79
C THR A 107 -11.48 -41.79 3.35
N SER A 108 -11.40 -43.04 2.87
CA SER A 108 -11.98 -43.40 1.57
C SER A 108 -13.49 -43.15 1.49
N GLN A 109 -14.20 -43.25 2.62
CA GLN A 109 -15.63 -42.97 2.67
C GLN A 109 -15.91 -41.47 2.56
N ASP A 110 -15.13 -40.62 3.26
CA ASP A 110 -15.26 -39.17 3.12
C ASP A 110 -15.08 -38.72 1.66
N TYR A 111 -14.11 -39.30 0.95
CA TYR A 111 -13.94 -39.05 -0.49
C TYR A 111 -15.15 -39.50 -1.31
N ALA A 112 -15.67 -40.70 -1.05
CA ALA A 112 -16.82 -41.22 -1.77
C ALA A 112 -18.08 -40.37 -1.53
N ASP A 113 -18.32 -39.95 -0.28
CA ASP A 113 -19.46 -39.10 0.11
C ASP A 113 -19.38 -37.71 -0.55
N GLY A 114 -18.16 -37.17 -0.72
CA GLY A 114 -17.90 -35.95 -1.50
C GLY A 114 -17.91 -36.15 -3.02
N GLY A 115 -18.22 -37.36 -3.53
CA GLY A 115 -18.25 -37.67 -4.96
C GLY A 115 -16.87 -37.83 -5.62
N HIS A 116 -15.79 -37.95 -4.83
CA HIS A 116 -14.42 -38.11 -5.31
C HIS A 116 -14.08 -39.58 -5.56
N THR A 117 -14.45 -40.08 -6.73
CA THR A 117 -14.30 -41.50 -7.12
C THR A 117 -12.85 -42.01 -7.20
N TYR A 118 -11.88 -41.10 -7.34
CA TYR A 118 -10.45 -41.45 -7.34
C TYR A 118 -9.84 -41.54 -5.94
N GLY A 119 -10.59 -41.21 -4.88
CA GLY A 119 -10.12 -41.31 -3.49
C GLY A 119 -9.09 -40.24 -3.12
N ASN A 120 -9.19 -39.05 -3.72
CA ASN A 120 -8.33 -37.90 -3.47
C ASN A 120 -9.04 -36.59 -3.85
N PHE A 121 -8.58 -35.48 -3.28
CA PHE A 121 -8.92 -34.15 -3.75
C PHE A 121 -8.03 -33.75 -4.94
N SER A 122 -8.50 -32.80 -5.76
CA SER A 122 -7.74 -32.30 -6.92
C SER A 122 -7.88 -30.78 -7.11
N ARG A 123 -8.62 -30.13 -6.21
CA ARG A 123 -8.90 -28.70 -6.17
C ARG A 123 -9.02 -28.28 -4.72
N GLU A 124 -8.68 -27.05 -4.43
CA GLU A 124 -8.84 -26.46 -3.10
C GLU A 124 -10.30 -26.49 -2.63
N SER A 125 -11.24 -26.15 -3.51
CA SER A 125 -12.67 -26.15 -3.19
C SER A 125 -13.17 -27.50 -2.65
N HIS A 126 -12.61 -28.64 -3.11
CA HIS A 126 -12.98 -29.96 -2.59
C HIS A 126 -12.64 -30.11 -1.10
N ILE A 127 -11.53 -29.52 -0.66
CA ILE A 127 -11.09 -29.56 0.74
C ILE A 127 -12.03 -28.68 1.58
N ILE A 128 -12.34 -27.47 1.09
CA ILE A 128 -13.24 -26.54 1.78
C ILE A 128 -14.66 -27.13 1.89
N ASP A 129 -15.18 -27.75 0.82
CA ASP A 129 -16.48 -28.43 0.83
C ASP A 129 -16.52 -29.57 1.86
N PHE A 130 -15.45 -30.36 1.92
CA PHE A 130 -15.29 -31.41 2.93
C PHE A 130 -15.29 -30.83 4.36
N LEU A 131 -14.50 -29.78 4.61
CA LEU A 131 -14.44 -29.12 5.92
C LEU A 131 -15.80 -28.55 6.34
N ASN A 132 -16.50 -27.86 5.45
CA ASN A 132 -17.83 -27.30 5.71
C ASN A 132 -18.88 -28.38 5.97
N THR A 133 -18.79 -29.51 5.27
CA THR A 133 -19.70 -30.65 5.48
C THR A 133 -19.46 -31.33 6.82
N LYS A 134 -18.19 -31.49 7.21
CA LYS A 134 -17.80 -32.18 8.43
C LYS A 134 -17.98 -31.32 9.68
N TYR A 135 -17.63 -30.05 9.58
CA TYR A 135 -17.69 -29.08 10.66
C TYR A 135 -18.76 -28.03 10.29
N THR A 136 -20.00 -28.29 10.68
CA THR A 136 -21.15 -27.43 10.35
C THR A 136 -21.28 -26.19 11.24
N ALA A 137 -20.64 -26.21 12.42
CA ALA A 137 -20.58 -25.09 13.35
C ALA A 137 -19.23 -25.06 14.11
N PRO A 138 -18.10 -24.92 13.40
CA PRO A 138 -16.78 -24.87 14.02
C PRO A 138 -16.65 -23.62 14.91
N ALA A 139 -15.97 -23.76 16.04
CA ALA A 139 -15.62 -22.62 16.88
C ALA A 139 -14.62 -21.71 16.15
N ASN A 140 -14.72 -20.40 16.37
CA ASN A 140 -13.72 -19.47 15.84
C ASN A 140 -12.33 -19.82 16.38
N ARG A 141 -11.33 -19.80 15.49
CA ARG A 141 -9.94 -20.25 15.70
C ARG A 141 -9.80 -21.75 15.99
N LEU A 142 -10.70 -22.59 15.47
CA LEU A 142 -10.48 -24.03 15.39
C LEU A 142 -9.47 -24.34 14.29
N LEU A 143 -8.34 -24.95 14.65
CA LEU A 143 -7.40 -25.53 13.72
C LEU A 143 -7.74 -27.00 13.46
N VAL A 144 -7.92 -27.37 12.19
CA VAL A 144 -7.97 -28.75 11.75
C VAL A 144 -6.64 -29.12 11.11
N SER A 145 -5.84 -29.94 11.78
CA SER A 145 -4.66 -30.59 11.19
C SER A 145 -5.13 -31.76 10.32
N LEU A 146 -5.31 -31.49 9.02
CA LEU A 146 -5.95 -32.40 8.08
C LEU A 146 -4.91 -33.18 7.27
N THR A 147 -4.98 -34.51 7.33
CA THR A 147 -4.22 -35.40 6.43
C THR A 147 -5.12 -35.87 5.29
N TYR A 148 -4.72 -35.64 4.05
CA TYR A 148 -5.53 -35.94 2.87
C TYR A 148 -4.67 -36.27 1.64
N LYS A 149 -5.22 -37.07 0.73
CA LYS A 149 -4.67 -37.30 -0.60
C LYS A 149 -5.04 -36.17 -1.56
N TYR A 150 -4.07 -35.68 -2.31
CA TYR A 150 -4.24 -34.61 -3.29
C TYR A 150 -3.57 -34.97 -4.62
N TYR A 151 -4.24 -34.69 -5.74
CA TYR A 151 -3.68 -34.89 -7.09
C TYR A 151 -3.24 -33.57 -7.71
N SER A 152 -1.96 -33.50 -8.06
CA SER A 152 -1.36 -32.42 -8.86
C SER A 152 -0.35 -33.02 -9.83
N GLY A 153 -0.84 -33.69 -10.87
CA GLY A 153 -0.03 -34.50 -11.79
C GLY A 153 0.37 -35.88 -11.24
N SER A 154 0.45 -36.02 -9.92
CA SER A 154 0.50 -37.30 -9.20
C SER A 154 -0.25 -37.19 -7.87
N VAL A 155 -0.65 -38.32 -7.28
CA VAL A 155 -1.30 -38.33 -5.95
C VAL A 155 -0.24 -38.34 -4.86
N SER A 156 -0.29 -37.35 -3.97
CA SER A 156 0.50 -37.28 -2.75
C SER A 156 -0.41 -37.24 -1.52
N THR A 157 0.13 -37.65 -0.37
CA THR A 157 -0.55 -37.43 0.93
C THR A 157 0.04 -36.18 1.55
N LEU A 158 -0.82 -35.20 1.83
CA LEU A 158 -0.47 -33.92 2.44
C LEU A 158 -1.01 -33.88 3.86
N ASN A 159 -0.32 -33.14 4.73
CA ASN A 159 -0.81 -32.78 6.05
C ASN A 159 -0.68 -31.27 6.21
N ASN A 160 -1.81 -30.57 6.20
CA ASN A 160 -1.89 -29.11 6.29
C ASN A 160 -2.87 -28.69 7.38
N GLY A 161 -2.70 -27.47 7.89
CA GLY A 161 -3.64 -26.86 8.82
C GLY A 161 -4.75 -26.15 8.07
N PHE A 162 -5.95 -26.15 8.63
CA PHE A 162 -7.06 -25.32 8.19
C PHE A 162 -7.63 -24.63 9.43
N LEU A 163 -7.44 -23.32 9.53
CA LEU A 163 -7.89 -22.51 10.66
C LEU A 163 -9.23 -21.84 10.30
N PHE A 164 -10.25 -22.07 11.11
CA PHE A 164 -11.54 -21.42 10.91
C PHE A 164 -11.56 -20.02 11.55
N VAL A 165 -11.66 -18.97 10.74
CA VAL A 165 -11.67 -17.57 11.18
C VAL A 165 -12.82 -16.85 10.51
N ASN A 166 -13.67 -16.19 11.30
CA ASN A 166 -14.72 -15.29 10.80
C ASN A 166 -15.64 -15.88 9.72
N GLY A 167 -15.92 -17.18 9.78
CA GLY A 167 -16.80 -17.86 8.83
C GLY A 167 -16.09 -18.57 7.68
N GLU A 168 -14.76 -18.44 7.57
CA GLU A 168 -13.98 -18.98 6.48
C GLU A 168 -12.83 -19.87 6.98
N TRP A 169 -12.47 -20.87 6.17
CA TRP A 169 -11.31 -21.73 6.43
C TRP A 169 -10.08 -21.14 5.74
N GLN A 170 -9.03 -20.90 6.52
CA GLN A 170 -7.74 -20.41 6.05
C GLN A 170 -6.72 -21.54 6.11
N MET A 171 -6.09 -21.86 4.99
CA MET A 171 -5.09 -22.91 4.93
C MET A 171 -3.76 -22.43 5.54
N ALA A 172 -3.13 -23.30 6.32
CA ALA A 172 -1.77 -23.16 6.80
C ALA A 172 -0.93 -24.33 6.29
N THR A 173 0.14 -24.03 5.56
CA THR A 173 0.98 -25.05 4.93
C THR A 173 1.73 -25.85 6.00
N GLY A 174 1.64 -27.17 5.95
CA GLY A 174 2.37 -28.05 6.85
C GLY A 174 3.73 -28.50 6.28
N PHE A 175 4.46 -29.23 7.12
CA PHE A 175 5.74 -29.84 6.75
C PHE A 175 5.63 -31.35 6.58
N THR A 176 6.36 -31.89 5.60
CA THR A 176 6.57 -33.34 5.47
C THR A 176 7.63 -33.83 6.47
N ALA A 177 7.73 -35.15 6.65
CA ALA A 177 8.77 -35.74 7.49
C ALA A 177 10.19 -35.38 7.01
N ASP A 178 10.43 -35.42 5.70
CA ASP A 178 11.72 -35.08 5.09
C ASP A 178 12.07 -33.58 5.27
N GLU A 179 11.05 -32.71 5.28
CA GLU A 179 11.25 -31.28 5.55
C GLU A 179 11.64 -31.03 7.02
N TYR A 180 11.04 -31.77 7.97
CA TYR A 180 11.50 -31.78 9.36
C TYR A 180 12.94 -32.30 9.49
N GLU A 181 13.29 -33.38 8.80
CA GLU A 181 14.66 -33.91 8.78
C GLU A 181 15.65 -32.90 8.19
N THR A 182 15.26 -32.18 7.14
CA THR A 182 16.05 -31.08 6.54
C THR A 182 16.29 -29.95 7.55
N MET A 183 15.32 -29.67 8.42
CA MET A 183 15.45 -28.73 9.54
C MET A 183 16.23 -29.31 10.74
N GLY A 184 16.73 -30.54 10.63
CA GLY A 184 17.54 -31.21 11.64
C GLY A 184 16.75 -31.95 12.72
N GLU A 185 15.46 -32.18 12.51
CA GLU A 185 14.62 -32.91 13.46
C GLU A 185 14.68 -34.43 13.22
N GLY A 186 14.78 -35.21 14.30
CA GLY A 186 14.73 -36.68 14.23
C GLY A 186 13.31 -37.26 14.14
N TYR A 187 12.29 -36.43 14.36
CA TYR A 187 10.87 -36.76 14.29
C TYR A 187 10.13 -35.64 13.55
N SER A 188 8.89 -35.88 13.08
CA SER A 188 8.09 -34.87 12.38
C SER A 188 7.46 -33.83 13.31
N ASN A 189 8.27 -33.24 14.20
CA ASN A 189 7.92 -32.22 15.17
C ASN A 189 9.20 -31.54 15.71
N PHE A 190 9.07 -30.32 16.21
CA PHE A 190 10.10 -29.66 17.01
C PHE A 190 9.97 -30.01 18.50
N SER A 191 10.99 -29.70 19.29
CA SER A 191 10.99 -29.94 20.74
C SER A 191 10.26 -28.84 21.50
N ASN A 192 10.25 -27.61 20.99
CA ASN A 192 9.56 -26.46 21.57
C ASN A 192 9.34 -25.36 20.52
N GLU A 193 8.56 -24.35 20.89
CA GLU A 193 8.19 -23.24 20.01
C GLU A 193 9.40 -22.37 19.63
N ASP A 194 10.29 -22.02 20.56
CA ASP A 194 11.46 -21.18 20.26
C ASP A 194 12.35 -21.80 19.18
N GLU A 195 12.55 -23.12 19.24
CA GLU A 195 13.26 -23.89 18.23
C GLU A 195 12.54 -23.81 16.87
N ALA A 196 11.23 -24.04 16.85
CA ALA A 196 10.41 -23.98 15.64
C ALA A 196 10.49 -22.59 14.99
N LEU A 197 10.26 -21.53 15.76
CA LEU A 197 10.27 -20.14 15.29
C LEU A 197 11.67 -19.67 14.86
N THR A 198 12.74 -20.33 15.32
CA THR A 198 14.11 -20.07 14.85
C THR A 198 14.40 -20.78 13.52
N LYS A 199 13.96 -22.04 13.36
CA LYS A 199 14.30 -22.88 12.21
C LYS A 199 13.39 -22.67 11.01
N ILE A 200 12.09 -22.51 11.23
CA ILE A 200 11.08 -22.38 10.17
C ILE A 200 11.42 -21.24 9.20
N PRO A 201 11.69 -19.99 9.64
CA PRO A 201 11.94 -18.89 8.70
C PRO A 201 13.12 -19.16 7.75
N VAL A 202 14.17 -19.82 8.25
CA VAL A 202 15.33 -20.22 7.44
C VAL A 202 14.93 -21.24 6.38
N PHE A 203 14.14 -22.24 6.76
CA PHE A 203 13.68 -23.28 5.84
C PHE A 203 12.68 -22.76 4.79
N LEU A 204 11.83 -21.78 5.13
CA LEU A 204 10.86 -21.21 4.21
C LEU A 204 11.52 -20.57 2.97
N LEU A 205 12.76 -20.10 3.07
CA LEU A 205 13.53 -19.63 1.91
C LEU A 205 13.78 -20.72 0.87
N GLU A 206 14.02 -21.94 1.31
CA GLU A 206 14.18 -23.09 0.43
C GLU A 206 12.82 -23.56 -0.09
N LYS A 207 11.84 -23.72 0.81
CA LYS A 207 10.50 -24.21 0.48
C LYS A 207 9.80 -23.35 -0.57
N PHE A 208 9.92 -22.02 -0.48
CA PHE A 208 9.24 -21.07 -1.37
C PHE A 208 10.14 -20.43 -2.42
N ARG A 209 11.37 -20.93 -2.62
CA ARG A 209 12.36 -20.37 -3.57
C ARG A 209 11.80 -20.15 -4.99
N PHE A 210 10.90 -21.01 -5.44
CA PHE A 210 10.31 -20.97 -6.78
C PHE A 210 8.83 -20.56 -6.80
N SER A 211 8.31 -20.08 -5.67
CA SER A 211 6.90 -19.71 -5.52
C SER A 211 6.58 -18.26 -5.91
N GLY A 212 7.60 -17.47 -6.28
CA GLY A 212 7.42 -16.08 -6.70
C GLY A 212 6.96 -15.13 -5.57
N LYS A 213 7.34 -15.44 -4.33
CA LYS A 213 6.99 -14.63 -3.16
C LYS A 213 7.59 -13.24 -3.23
N MET A 214 6.81 -12.24 -2.83
CA MET A 214 7.17 -10.82 -2.83
C MET A 214 7.30 -10.30 -1.40
N ALA A 215 8.07 -9.22 -1.23
CA ALA A 215 8.16 -8.57 0.07
C ALA A 215 6.77 -8.12 0.54
N GLY A 216 6.43 -8.43 1.78
CA GLY A 216 5.10 -8.22 2.37
C GLY A 216 4.19 -9.45 2.33
N ASP A 217 4.53 -10.51 1.58
CA ASP A 217 3.75 -11.75 1.58
C ASP A 217 3.77 -12.40 2.98
N ILE A 218 2.59 -12.76 3.47
CA ILE A 218 2.40 -13.44 4.75
C ILE A 218 1.93 -14.88 4.50
N GLU A 219 2.65 -15.84 5.06
CA GLU A 219 2.35 -17.27 4.94
C GLU A 219 2.01 -17.88 6.30
N PRO A 220 0.78 -18.40 6.47
CA PRO A 220 0.43 -19.25 7.60
C PRO A 220 1.07 -20.63 7.46
N ILE A 221 1.79 -21.06 8.48
CA ILE A 221 2.50 -22.33 8.51
C ILE A 221 2.02 -23.14 9.70
N MET A 222 1.59 -24.37 9.44
CA MET A 222 1.31 -25.34 10.47
C MET A 222 2.59 -26.12 10.80
N TYR A 223 2.99 -26.11 12.06
CA TYR A 223 4.10 -26.90 12.57
C TYR A 223 3.65 -27.77 13.74
N LYS A 224 4.49 -28.71 14.15
CA LYS A 224 4.17 -29.68 15.21
C LYS A 224 5.18 -29.56 16.34
N LEU A 225 4.69 -29.63 17.58
CA LEU A 225 5.52 -29.71 18.78
C LEU A 225 5.25 -31.01 19.52
N TYR A 226 6.28 -31.56 20.15
CA TYR A 226 6.10 -32.61 21.14
C TYR A 226 5.84 -32.01 22.52
N VAL A 227 4.60 -32.11 22.97
CA VAL A 227 4.12 -31.52 24.23
C VAL A 227 3.57 -32.63 25.12
N SER A 228 4.23 -32.85 26.26
CA SER A 228 3.76 -33.74 27.33
C SER A 228 3.38 -35.16 26.87
N GLY A 229 4.17 -35.76 25.98
CA GLY A 229 3.93 -37.13 25.51
C GLY A 229 3.16 -37.24 24.19
N SER A 230 2.64 -36.13 23.68
CA SER A 230 1.84 -36.08 22.46
C SER A 230 2.44 -35.12 21.44
N VAL A 231 2.20 -35.37 20.16
CA VAL A 231 2.51 -34.42 19.09
C VAL A 231 1.26 -33.60 18.79
N LEU A 232 1.35 -32.29 18.96
CA LEU A 232 0.26 -31.34 18.71
C LEU A 232 0.66 -30.40 17.56
N SER A 233 -0.34 -29.96 16.78
CA SER A 233 -0.15 -29.01 15.69
C SER A 233 -0.48 -27.59 16.14
N TYR A 234 0.31 -26.63 15.67
CA TYR A 234 0.24 -25.20 15.95
C TYR A 234 0.36 -24.41 14.65
N ILE A 235 -0.11 -23.16 14.63
CA ILE A 235 0.10 -22.23 13.51
C ILE A 235 0.98 -21.07 13.94
N ALA A 236 1.90 -20.69 13.07
CA ALA A 236 2.57 -19.40 13.11
C ALA A 236 2.50 -18.75 11.71
N ASN A 237 2.43 -17.43 11.68
CA ASN A 237 2.44 -16.65 10.46
C ASN A 237 3.84 -16.09 10.24
N PHE A 238 4.32 -16.10 9.00
CA PHE A 238 5.65 -15.60 8.65
C PHE A 238 5.52 -14.57 7.53
N ILE A 239 6.30 -13.49 7.60
CA ILE A 239 6.33 -12.45 6.58
C ILE A 239 7.67 -12.47 5.84
N TYR A 240 7.61 -12.36 4.52
CA TYR A 240 8.79 -12.26 3.67
C TYR A 240 9.18 -10.80 3.45
N ASP A 241 10.44 -10.43 3.67
CA ASP A 241 10.93 -9.06 3.46
C ASP A 241 11.55 -8.83 2.07
N GLY A 242 11.54 -9.86 1.21
CA GLY A 242 12.22 -9.86 -0.09
C GLY A 242 13.56 -10.61 -0.10
N ALA A 243 14.11 -10.93 1.06
CA ALA A 243 15.36 -11.68 1.22
C ALA A 243 15.29 -12.80 2.28
N ALA A 244 14.52 -12.60 3.35
CA ALA A 244 14.38 -13.50 4.49
C ALA A 244 12.91 -13.57 4.94
N TRP A 245 12.57 -14.68 5.58
CA TRP A 245 11.33 -14.79 6.35
C TRP A 245 11.59 -14.43 7.81
N SER A 246 10.57 -13.90 8.47
CA SER A 246 10.54 -13.67 9.92
C SER A 246 9.15 -13.93 10.47
N VAL A 247 9.03 -14.15 11.78
CA VAL A 247 7.72 -14.31 12.42
C VAL A 247 6.90 -13.03 12.23
N TYR A 248 5.68 -13.18 11.73
CA TYR A 248 4.75 -12.08 11.54
C TYR A 248 4.06 -11.73 12.87
N ASN A 249 4.36 -10.54 13.39
CA ASN A 249 3.91 -10.11 14.72
C ASN A 249 2.64 -9.23 14.67
N ASN A 250 1.72 -9.51 13.73
CA ASN A 250 0.46 -8.76 13.56
C ASN A 250 0.63 -7.28 13.21
N VAL A 251 1.79 -6.90 12.68
CA VAL A 251 2.12 -5.52 12.33
C VAL A 251 2.80 -5.49 10.97
N VAL A 252 2.34 -4.59 10.10
CA VAL A 252 2.98 -4.25 8.83
C VAL A 252 3.43 -2.79 8.83
N ASN A 253 4.42 -2.47 8.01
CA ASN A 253 4.79 -1.08 7.77
C ASN A 253 3.98 -0.55 6.58
N GLU A 254 3.25 0.53 6.82
CA GLU A 254 2.51 1.29 5.81
C GLU A 254 3.18 2.65 5.59
N THR A 255 3.03 3.24 4.42
CA THR A 255 3.60 4.56 4.11
C THR A 255 2.54 5.47 3.51
N ILE A 256 2.36 6.64 4.11
CA ILE A 256 1.47 7.70 3.61
C ILE A 256 2.30 8.94 3.30
N LYS A 257 1.92 9.65 2.24
CA LYS A 257 2.45 10.97 1.93
C LYS A 257 1.50 12.04 2.43
N PHE A 258 2.06 13.16 2.87
CA PHE A 258 1.33 14.35 3.27
C PHE A 258 1.91 15.54 2.51
N GLY A 259 1.04 16.44 2.09
CA GLY A 259 1.39 17.75 1.55
C GLY A 259 0.88 18.84 2.46
N HIS A 260 1.63 19.91 2.64
CA HIS A 260 1.19 21.08 3.40
C HIS A 260 0.50 22.08 2.48
N ASP A 261 -0.76 22.41 2.75
CA ASP A 261 -1.57 23.30 1.89
C ASP A 261 -1.36 24.80 2.16
N GLY A 262 -0.54 25.11 3.17
CA GLY A 262 -0.27 26.47 3.66
C GLY A 262 -0.85 26.72 5.05
N MET A 263 -1.82 25.90 5.48
CA MET A 263 -2.42 25.96 6.81
C MET A 263 -2.30 24.63 7.55
N ASN A 264 -2.48 23.50 6.87
CA ASN A 264 -2.44 22.17 7.47
C ASN A 264 -1.66 21.19 6.60
N TRP A 265 -1.11 20.16 7.26
CA TRP A 265 -0.74 18.91 6.59
C TRP A 265 -2.00 18.14 6.19
N VAL A 266 -2.09 17.75 4.93
CA VAL A 266 -3.19 16.93 4.41
C VAL A 266 -2.64 15.65 3.78
N PRO A 267 -3.28 14.48 3.99
CA PRO A 267 -2.89 13.27 3.29
C PRO A 267 -2.85 13.50 1.78
N ASP A 268 -1.69 13.27 1.19
CA ASP A 268 -1.43 13.34 -0.23
C ASP A 268 -1.52 11.94 -0.85
N ASN A 269 -2.74 11.54 -1.20
CA ASN A 269 -3.00 10.30 -1.95
C ASN A 269 -2.84 10.51 -3.48
N THR A 270 -2.11 11.53 -3.94
CA THR A 270 -2.00 11.83 -5.37
C THR A 270 -1.22 10.77 -6.13
N ILE A 271 -1.90 10.06 -7.02
CA ILE A 271 -1.29 9.07 -7.90
C ILE A 271 -0.70 9.78 -9.13
N LYS A 272 0.57 9.51 -9.44
CA LYS A 272 1.19 9.96 -10.70
C LYS A 272 0.89 8.93 -11.78
N TYR A 273 0.08 9.31 -12.76
CA TYR A 273 -0.31 8.42 -13.85
C TYR A 273 0.21 8.95 -15.18
N THR A 274 1.10 8.22 -15.83
CA THR A 274 1.58 8.56 -17.18
C THR A 274 0.73 7.82 -18.20
N LEU A 275 0.11 8.55 -19.14
CA LEU A 275 -0.69 7.94 -20.18
C LEU A 275 0.15 6.99 -21.03
N THR A 276 -0.37 5.79 -21.23
CA THR A 276 0.20 4.73 -22.04
C THR A 276 -0.38 4.78 -23.46
N SER A 277 0.19 3.99 -24.38
CA SER A 277 -0.36 3.85 -25.74
C SER A 277 -1.82 3.39 -25.75
N ALA A 278 -2.19 2.48 -24.84
CA ALA A 278 -3.56 1.98 -24.70
C ALA A 278 -4.54 3.10 -24.29
N ASP A 279 -4.09 4.03 -23.44
CA ASP A 279 -4.92 5.17 -23.03
C ASP A 279 -5.21 6.11 -24.19
N TYR A 280 -4.19 6.37 -25.03
CA TYR A 280 -4.39 7.16 -26.24
C TYR A 280 -5.30 6.45 -27.24
N GLU A 281 -5.17 5.13 -27.41
CA GLU A 281 -6.08 4.33 -28.25
C GLU A 281 -7.53 4.46 -27.77
N LEU A 282 -7.77 4.35 -26.46
CA LEU A 282 -9.09 4.44 -25.84
C LEU A 282 -9.85 5.73 -26.18
N VAL A 283 -9.13 6.84 -26.32
CA VAL A 283 -9.72 8.17 -26.59
C VAL A 283 -9.52 8.67 -28.03
N GLY A 284 -9.14 7.76 -28.94
CA GLY A 284 -9.01 8.04 -30.37
C GLY A 284 -7.70 8.73 -30.79
N ASN A 285 -6.72 8.80 -29.90
CA ASN A 285 -5.40 9.43 -30.12
C ASN A 285 -4.27 8.41 -30.34
N GLY A 286 -4.59 7.11 -30.48
CA GLY A 286 -3.59 6.03 -30.60
C GLY A 286 -2.61 6.19 -31.76
N ASN A 287 -3.02 6.82 -32.87
CA ASN A 287 -2.17 6.96 -34.06
C ASN A 287 -0.88 7.77 -33.82
N TYR A 288 -0.94 8.78 -32.94
CA TYR A 288 0.23 9.62 -32.62
C TYR A 288 0.63 9.55 -31.14
N GLY A 289 -0.18 8.93 -30.28
CA GLY A 289 0.09 8.82 -28.85
C GLY A 289 0.21 10.18 -28.16
N ASN A 290 -0.54 11.18 -28.61
CA ASN A 290 -0.56 12.53 -28.04
C ASN A 290 -1.90 13.25 -28.27
N PHE A 291 -2.12 14.33 -27.51
CA PHE A 291 -3.21 15.28 -27.73
C PHE A 291 -2.74 16.44 -28.62
N ASP A 292 -3.46 16.73 -29.71
CA ASP A 292 -3.13 17.83 -30.63
C ASP A 292 -3.74 19.13 -30.09
N VAL A 293 -2.90 19.95 -29.46
CA VAL A 293 -3.31 21.16 -28.74
C VAL A 293 -3.17 22.43 -29.58
N ARG A 294 -2.90 22.30 -30.88
CA ARG A 294 -2.80 23.44 -31.80
C ARG A 294 -4.16 24.12 -31.96
N ALA A 295 -4.16 25.40 -32.31
CA ALA A 295 -5.38 26.16 -32.56
C ALA A 295 -6.29 25.47 -33.60
N GLY A 296 -7.57 25.31 -33.27
CA GLY A 296 -8.59 24.66 -34.07
C GLY A 296 -8.58 23.13 -34.04
N LYS A 297 -7.87 22.51 -33.08
CA LYS A 297 -7.80 21.04 -32.92
C LYS A 297 -8.63 20.53 -31.76
N ASP A 298 -8.95 19.24 -31.83
CA ASP A 298 -9.91 18.58 -30.93
C ASP A 298 -9.50 18.67 -29.46
N GLU A 299 -8.19 18.72 -29.16
CA GLU A 299 -7.67 18.83 -27.80
C GLU A 299 -7.03 20.19 -27.47
N GLU A 300 -7.37 21.25 -28.21
CA GLU A 300 -6.90 22.62 -27.94
C GLU A 300 -7.26 23.09 -26.53
N SER A 301 -8.50 22.83 -26.08
CA SER A 301 -8.99 23.32 -24.80
C SER A 301 -8.63 22.41 -23.62
N VAL A 302 -8.58 22.99 -22.42
CA VAL A 302 -8.34 22.22 -21.19
C VAL A 302 -9.50 21.26 -20.95
N GLU A 303 -10.73 21.68 -21.25
CA GLU A 303 -11.95 20.91 -21.06
C GLU A 303 -11.97 19.66 -21.95
N ALA A 304 -11.51 19.76 -23.20
CA ALA A 304 -11.42 18.62 -24.10
C ALA A 304 -10.41 17.58 -23.59
N ARG A 305 -9.25 18.04 -23.10
CA ARG A 305 -8.24 17.17 -22.47
C ARG A 305 -8.76 16.55 -21.18
N LEU A 306 -9.43 17.33 -20.33
CA LEU A 306 -10.04 16.84 -19.09
C LEU A 306 -11.08 15.76 -19.40
N ALA A 307 -11.92 15.94 -20.42
CA ALA A 307 -12.90 14.93 -20.82
C ALA A 307 -12.25 13.61 -21.24
N LYS A 308 -11.14 13.67 -22.00
CA LYS A 308 -10.38 12.47 -22.38
C LYS A 308 -9.71 11.80 -21.18
N ILE A 309 -9.07 12.58 -20.32
CA ILE A 309 -8.45 12.08 -19.08
C ILE A 309 -9.50 11.45 -18.16
N ASN A 310 -10.68 12.05 -18.07
CA ASN A 310 -11.79 11.51 -17.29
C ASN A 310 -12.24 10.15 -17.82
N THR A 311 -12.41 10.00 -19.15
CA THR A 311 -12.69 8.71 -19.80
C THR A 311 -11.63 7.66 -19.48
N ILE A 312 -10.34 8.03 -19.57
CA ILE A 312 -9.21 7.12 -19.29
C ILE A 312 -9.23 6.67 -17.83
N LEU A 313 -9.28 7.61 -16.88
CA LEU A 313 -9.22 7.28 -15.47
C LEU A 313 -10.45 6.50 -15.01
N LEU A 314 -11.65 6.81 -15.52
CA LEU A 314 -12.86 6.03 -15.22
C LEU A 314 -12.80 4.60 -15.77
N ASN A 315 -12.16 4.41 -16.93
CA ASN A 315 -12.00 3.07 -17.52
C ASN A 315 -10.94 2.26 -16.77
N ASN A 316 -9.81 2.87 -16.45
CA ASN A 316 -8.66 2.17 -15.88
C ASN A 316 -8.79 1.97 -14.37
N PHE A 317 -9.46 2.90 -13.69
CA PHE A 317 -9.63 2.92 -12.24
C PHE A 317 -11.12 3.09 -11.87
N PRO A 318 -11.99 2.13 -12.25
CA PRO A 318 -13.43 2.24 -12.04
C PRO A 318 -13.86 2.15 -10.57
N SER A 319 -12.95 1.75 -9.68
CA SER A 319 -13.19 1.58 -8.23
C SER A 319 -12.67 2.75 -7.39
N ASP A 320 -12.18 3.82 -8.01
CA ASP A 320 -11.63 4.96 -7.28
C ASP A 320 -12.71 5.64 -6.43
N ALA A 321 -12.38 5.83 -5.15
CA ALA A 321 -13.22 6.51 -4.19
C ALA A 321 -13.24 8.03 -4.43
N ASP A 322 -14.29 8.68 -3.91
CA ASP A 322 -14.39 10.13 -3.96
C ASP A 322 -13.20 10.80 -3.25
N GLY A 323 -12.66 11.87 -3.83
CA GLY A 323 -11.45 12.52 -3.34
C GLY A 323 -10.12 11.93 -3.84
N GLN A 324 -10.11 10.84 -4.61
CA GLN A 324 -8.87 10.30 -5.22
C GLN A 324 -8.24 11.33 -6.16
N LYS A 325 -6.95 11.66 -5.93
CA LYS A 325 -6.20 12.66 -6.69
C LYS A 325 -5.26 11.99 -7.70
N TYR A 326 -5.11 12.60 -8.87
CA TYR A 326 -4.10 12.23 -9.86
C TYR A 326 -3.32 13.44 -10.36
N ILE A 327 -2.04 13.23 -10.66
CA ILE A 327 -1.30 14.04 -11.63
C ILE A 327 -1.14 13.18 -12.87
N VAL A 328 -1.88 13.50 -13.92
CA VAL A 328 -1.86 12.77 -15.18
C VAL A 328 -0.85 13.41 -16.11
N THR A 329 0.23 12.70 -16.44
CA THR A 329 1.24 13.11 -17.41
C THR A 329 0.88 12.58 -18.80
N TYR A 330 0.84 13.47 -19.79
CA TYR A 330 0.47 13.12 -21.16
C TYR A 330 1.29 13.90 -22.20
N ASN A 331 1.59 13.23 -23.30
CA ASN A 331 2.16 13.82 -24.49
C ASN A 331 1.16 14.75 -25.20
N ILE A 332 1.68 15.86 -25.71
CA ILE A 332 0.95 16.82 -26.53
C ILE A 332 1.71 17.11 -27.82
N TYR A 333 0.99 17.63 -28.81
CA TYR A 333 1.55 18.21 -30.02
C TYR A 333 1.05 19.65 -30.20
N ASN A 334 1.95 20.61 -30.11
CA ASN A 334 1.65 22.05 -30.30
C ASN A 334 2.35 22.64 -31.54
N GLY A 335 2.81 21.78 -32.45
CA GLY A 335 3.80 22.12 -33.49
C GLY A 335 5.16 21.49 -33.22
N ALA A 336 5.39 21.05 -31.98
CA ALA A 336 6.44 20.12 -31.58
C ALA A 336 5.87 19.10 -30.58
N ALA A 337 6.60 18.00 -30.35
CA ALA A 337 6.27 17.08 -29.28
C ALA A 337 6.57 17.74 -27.92
N GLY A 338 5.64 17.61 -26.99
CA GLY A 338 5.79 18.07 -25.61
C GLY A 338 5.15 17.10 -24.63
N VAL A 339 5.43 17.30 -23.33
CA VAL A 339 4.82 16.56 -22.24
C VAL A 339 4.21 17.55 -21.28
N TRP A 340 2.90 17.42 -21.04
CA TRP A 340 2.15 18.23 -20.07
C TRP A 340 1.62 17.35 -18.96
N SER A 341 1.17 17.98 -17.87
CA SER A 341 0.51 17.31 -16.75
C SER A 341 -0.77 18.03 -16.35
N MET A 342 -1.75 17.28 -15.89
CA MET A 342 -3.01 17.80 -15.36
C MET A 342 -3.29 17.18 -14.00
N ALA A 343 -3.49 18.03 -12.99
CA ALA A 343 -3.92 17.61 -11.66
C ALA A 343 -5.44 17.52 -11.63
N VAL A 344 -5.98 16.35 -11.26
CA VAL A 344 -7.43 16.11 -11.17
C VAL A 344 -7.79 15.41 -9.87
N ILE A 345 -9.02 15.59 -9.40
CA ILE A 345 -9.58 14.93 -8.21
C ILE A 345 -10.94 14.32 -8.54
N LYS A 346 -11.19 13.11 -8.05
CA LYS A 346 -12.48 12.43 -8.16
C LYS A 346 -13.53 13.17 -7.32
N SER A 347 -14.61 13.58 -7.97
CA SER A 347 -15.79 14.20 -7.36
C SER A 347 -17.06 13.60 -7.97
N GLY A 348 -17.73 12.73 -7.22
CA GLY A 348 -18.85 11.92 -7.67
C GLY A 348 -18.49 11.04 -8.87
N SER A 349 -19.21 11.19 -9.98
CA SER A 349 -19.03 10.36 -11.18
C SER A 349 -17.89 10.82 -12.09
N ALA A 350 -17.15 11.88 -11.76
CA ALA A 350 -16.16 12.49 -12.66
C ALA A 350 -14.88 12.92 -11.93
N TYR A 351 -13.80 13.04 -12.67
CA TYR A 351 -12.61 13.78 -12.27
C TYR A 351 -12.75 15.25 -12.69
N ILE A 352 -12.50 16.17 -11.75
CA ILE A 352 -12.46 17.62 -11.96
C ILE A 352 -11.03 18.14 -11.76
N LEU A 353 -10.71 19.33 -12.28
CA LEU A 353 -9.42 19.97 -12.01
C LEU A 353 -9.28 20.29 -10.52
N GLN A 354 -8.07 20.08 -9.99
CA GLN A 354 -7.73 20.42 -8.60
C GLN A 354 -7.60 21.94 -8.38
#